data_AF-A0A2A9DY64-F1
#
_entry.id   AF-A0A2A9DY64-F1
#
_cell.length_a   1.000
_cell.length_b   1.000
_cell.length_c   1.000
_cell.angle_alpha   90.00
_cell.angle_beta   90.00
_cell.angle_gamma   90.00
#
_symmetry.space_group_name_H-M   'P 1'
#
loop_
_entity.id
_entity.type
_entity.pdbx_description
1 polymer ?
#
loop_
_entity_poly.entity_id
_entity_poly.type
_entity_poly.pdbx_seq_one_letter_code
_entity_poly.pdbx_strand_id
1 'polypeptide(L)'
;MGIEHDFFGVIESDASGSLYWSETVDAGDQTVDVSLSAPADTAVSDEALEVAQAMIATLEGLDMRAREALVAELGTPASDVTAFLLDIDEQFGPELASFITRESGDRDIDVLRSLELLRVVFHPHQVGEGDAFVSLEFALAPDESELALLVHLSIRGETVSTEYLD
;
A
#
# COMPACT_ATOMS: atom_id res chain seq x y z
N MET A 1 -0.05 -25.87 11.46
CA MET A 1 1.14 -26.04 10.59
C MET A 1 1.71 -24.64 10.38
N GLY A 2 2.99 -24.49 10.08
CA GLY A 2 3.59 -23.16 9.91
C GLY A 2 4.71 -23.22 8.88
N ILE A 3 5.09 -22.05 8.36
CA ILE A 3 6.21 -21.91 7.43
C ILE A 3 7.36 -21.26 8.20
N GLU A 4 8.55 -21.86 8.13
CA GLU A 4 9.77 -21.27 8.69
C GLU A 4 10.52 -20.56 7.57
N HIS A 5 10.90 -19.30 7.80
CA HIS A 5 11.63 -18.46 6.86
C HIS A 5 12.63 -17.58 7.62
N ASP A 6 13.80 -17.32 7.04
CA ASP A 6 14.91 -16.65 7.72
C ASP A 6 14.55 -15.23 8.21
N PHE A 7 13.73 -14.51 7.43
CA PHE A 7 13.29 -13.16 7.78
C PHE A 7 12.02 -13.14 8.64
N PHE A 8 11.01 -13.92 8.28
CA PHE A 8 9.69 -13.89 8.94
C PHE A 8 9.65 -14.76 10.21
N GLY A 9 10.69 -15.56 10.45
CA GLY A 9 10.69 -16.58 11.49
C GLY A 9 9.65 -17.65 11.18
N VAL A 10 8.85 -18.00 12.20
CA VAL A 10 7.75 -18.96 12.04
C VAL A 10 6.45 -18.21 11.77
N ILE A 11 5.91 -18.38 10.57
CA ILE A 11 4.58 -17.90 10.20
C ILE A 11 3.57 -18.98 10.59
N GLU A 12 2.82 -18.75 11.65
CA GLU A 12 1.84 -19.70 12.17
C GLU A 12 0.52 -19.63 11.40
N SER A 13 -0.08 -20.78 11.12
CA SER A 13 -1.48 -20.83 10.69
C SER A 13 -2.41 -20.64 11.88
N ASP A 14 -3.45 -19.82 11.69
CA ASP A 14 -4.53 -19.67 12.67
C ASP A 14 -5.47 -20.89 12.70
N ALA A 15 -6.55 -20.80 13.50
CA ALA A 15 -7.54 -21.87 13.60
C ALA A 15 -8.30 -22.16 12.29
N SER A 16 -8.32 -21.21 11.36
CA SER A 16 -8.89 -21.37 10.02
C SER A 16 -7.90 -21.98 9.02
N GLY A 17 -6.61 -22.02 9.35
CA GLY A 17 -5.53 -22.45 8.47
C GLY A 17 -4.89 -21.31 7.69
N SER A 18 -5.35 -20.07 7.88
CA SER A 18 -4.79 -18.88 7.24
C SER A 18 -3.46 -18.50 7.88
N LEU A 19 -2.52 -18.03 7.07
CA LEU A 19 -1.21 -17.54 7.51
C LEU A 19 -1.29 -16.04 7.77
N TYR A 20 -0.64 -15.60 8.85
CA TYR A 20 -0.50 -14.19 9.17
C TYR A 20 0.85 -13.89 9.81
N TRP A 21 1.47 -12.79 9.39
CA TRP A 21 2.63 -12.18 10.01
C TRP A 21 2.49 -10.65 9.94
N SER A 22 3.00 -9.93 10.92
CA SER A 22 3.01 -8.48 10.90
C SER A 22 4.16 -7.91 11.72
N GLU A 23 4.71 -6.80 11.26
CA GLU A 23 5.72 -6.01 11.96
C GLU A 23 5.61 -4.55 11.54
N THR A 24 6.03 -3.66 12.43
CA THR A 24 6.12 -2.23 12.16
C THR A 24 7.54 -1.91 11.69
N VAL A 25 7.68 -1.29 10.52
CA VAL A 25 8.97 -1.05 9.85
C VAL A 25 9.16 0.45 9.59
N ASP A 26 10.38 0.95 9.80
CA ASP A 26 10.74 2.33 9.44
C ASP A 26 11.01 2.44 7.93
N ALA A 27 10.35 3.40 7.28
CA ALA A 27 10.52 3.73 5.86
C ALA A 27 10.77 5.23 5.70
N GLY A 28 12.04 5.63 5.58
CA GLY A 28 12.43 7.04 5.59
C GLY A 28 12.06 7.70 6.92
N ASP A 29 11.17 8.69 6.86
CA ASP A 29 10.73 9.48 8.01
C ASP A 29 9.40 9.01 8.62
N GLN A 30 8.82 7.90 8.11
CA GLN A 30 7.55 7.34 8.57
C GLN A 30 7.73 5.92 9.10
N THR A 31 6.80 5.53 9.96
CA THR A 31 6.70 4.18 10.50
C THR A 31 5.47 3.52 9.90
N VAL A 32 5.65 2.35 9.26
CA VAL A 32 4.63 1.70 8.42
C VAL A 32 4.29 0.33 8.98
N ASP A 33 3.00 0.01 9.07
CA ASP A 33 2.56 -1.32 9.45
C ASP A 33 2.63 -2.27 8.25
N VAL A 34 3.53 -3.25 8.33
CA VAL A 34 3.72 -4.25 7.29
C VAL A 34 3.10 -5.55 7.75
N SER A 35 2.32 -6.19 6.88
CA SER A 35 1.77 -7.51 7.15
C SER A 35 1.85 -8.42 5.95
N LEU A 36 1.80 -9.72 6.21
CA LEU A 36 1.77 -10.78 5.22
C LEU A 36 0.61 -11.70 5.57
N SER A 37 -0.25 -11.99 4.58
CA SER A 37 -1.40 -12.86 4.79
C SER A 37 -1.66 -13.79 3.61
N ALA A 38 -2.06 -15.02 3.92
CA ALA A 38 -2.49 -15.99 2.92
C ALA A 38 -3.69 -16.79 3.43
N PRO A 39 -4.75 -16.98 2.62
CA PRO A 39 -5.88 -17.82 3.00
C PRO A 39 -5.45 -19.28 3.23
N ALA A 40 -6.24 -19.99 4.02
CA ALA A 40 -6.13 -21.44 4.13
C ALA A 40 -6.14 -22.12 2.76
N ASP A 41 -5.46 -23.26 2.66
CA ASP A 41 -5.36 -24.09 1.45
C ASP A 41 -4.71 -23.41 0.23
N THR A 42 -4.06 -22.25 0.41
CA THR A 42 -3.24 -21.62 -0.63
C THR A 42 -1.77 -22.01 -0.52
N ALA A 43 -1.09 -22.11 -1.65
CA ALA A 43 0.34 -22.41 -1.69
C ALA A 43 1.14 -21.11 -1.52
N VAL A 44 2.04 -21.09 -0.54
CA VAL A 44 3.03 -20.04 -0.35
C VAL A 44 4.40 -20.65 -0.60
N SER A 45 5.10 -20.16 -1.63
CA SER A 45 6.45 -20.62 -1.96
C SER A 45 7.49 -19.84 -1.18
N ASP A 46 8.65 -20.47 -0.96
CA ASP A 46 9.82 -19.83 -0.38
C ASP A 46 10.29 -18.62 -1.23
N GLU A 47 10.29 -18.78 -2.55
CA GLU A 47 10.57 -17.69 -3.51
C GLU A 47 9.65 -16.47 -3.32
N ALA A 48 8.36 -16.68 -3.05
CA ALA A 48 7.43 -15.58 -2.79
C ALA A 48 7.76 -14.86 -1.48
N LEU A 49 8.20 -15.59 -0.46
CA LEU A 49 8.65 -15.01 0.81
C LEU A 49 9.96 -14.23 0.65
N GLU A 50 10.92 -14.75 -0.12
CA GLU A 50 12.17 -14.04 -0.45
C GLU A 50 11.88 -12.73 -1.20
N VAL A 51 10.93 -12.73 -2.14
CA VAL A 51 10.52 -11.50 -2.84
C VAL A 51 9.84 -10.52 -1.89
N ALA A 52 8.94 -10.98 -1.01
CA ALA A 52 8.31 -10.12 -0.01
C ALA A 52 9.35 -9.48 0.91
N GLN A 53 10.32 -10.26 1.41
CA GLN A 53 11.45 -9.74 2.19
C GLN A 53 12.24 -8.68 1.41
N ALA A 54 12.56 -8.93 0.13
CA ALA A 54 13.30 -7.98 -0.70
C ALA A 54 12.53 -6.67 -0.94
N MET A 55 11.20 -6.76 -1.10
CA MET A 55 10.33 -5.59 -1.20
C MET A 55 10.27 -4.81 0.10
N ILE A 56 10.16 -5.48 1.26
CA ILE A 56 10.21 -4.83 2.58
C ILE A 56 11.54 -4.09 2.77
N ALA A 57 12.66 -4.72 2.38
CA ALA A 57 13.98 -4.09 2.45
C ALA A 57 14.13 -2.87 1.52
N THR A 58 13.22 -2.68 0.56
CA THR A 58 13.23 -1.58 -0.42
C THR A 58 11.95 -0.75 -0.37
N LEU A 59 11.30 -0.70 0.79
CA LEU A 59 9.96 -0.12 0.98
C LEU A 59 9.84 1.33 0.49
N GLU A 60 10.85 2.19 0.72
CA GLU A 60 10.85 3.56 0.20
C GLU A 60 10.78 3.62 -1.34
N GLY A 61 11.41 2.67 -2.02
CA GLY A 61 11.35 2.55 -3.47
C GLY A 61 10.02 1.98 -3.97
N LEU A 62 9.31 1.25 -3.11
CA LEU A 62 7.94 0.76 -3.38
C LEU A 62 6.93 1.89 -3.21
N ASP A 63 7.05 2.66 -2.12
CA ASP A 63 6.28 3.88 -1.85
C ASP A 63 6.40 4.87 -3.02
N MET A 64 7.63 5.17 -3.44
CA MET A 64 7.86 6.08 -4.58
C MET A 64 7.15 5.61 -5.85
N ARG A 65 7.23 4.31 -6.19
CA ARG A 65 6.53 3.75 -7.36
C ARG A 65 5.02 3.84 -7.23
N ALA A 66 4.48 3.56 -6.05
CA ALA A 66 3.05 3.66 -5.82
C ALA A 66 2.56 5.09 -6.00
N ARG A 67 3.30 6.09 -5.50
CA ARG A 67 2.98 7.51 -5.72
C ARG A 67 3.07 7.93 -7.19
N GLU A 68 4.04 7.41 -7.93
CA GLU A 68 4.12 7.63 -9.38
C GLU A 68 2.89 7.08 -10.11
N ALA A 69 2.37 5.92 -9.68
CA ALA A 69 1.14 5.35 -10.22
C ALA A 69 -0.08 6.24 -9.92
N LEU A 70 -0.22 6.71 -8.69
CA LEU A 70 -1.30 7.64 -8.30
C LEU A 70 -1.28 8.91 -9.17
N VAL A 71 -0.11 9.53 -9.32
CA VAL A 71 0.05 10.74 -10.14
C VAL A 71 -0.27 10.48 -11.61
N ALA A 72 0.06 9.30 -12.14
CA ALA A 72 -0.24 8.93 -13.52
C ALA A 72 -1.77 8.86 -13.79
N GLU A 73 -2.59 8.61 -12.76
CA GLU A 73 -4.04 8.52 -12.90
C GLU A 73 -4.78 9.87 -12.88
N LEU A 74 -4.10 10.97 -12.52
CA LEU A 74 -4.68 12.33 -12.56
C LEU A 74 -5.17 12.73 -13.96
N GLY A 75 -4.54 12.18 -15.01
CA GLY A 75 -4.91 12.44 -16.41
C GLY A 75 -6.15 11.68 -16.89
N THR A 76 -6.70 10.77 -16.07
CA THR A 76 -7.79 9.88 -16.46
C THR A 76 -9.10 10.32 -15.78
N PRO A 77 -10.04 10.91 -16.54
CA PRO A 77 -11.34 11.27 -15.97
C PRO A 77 -12.07 10.03 -15.45
N ALA A 78 -12.57 10.09 -14.22
CA ALA A 78 -13.20 8.99 -13.48
C ALA A 78 -12.24 7.88 -13.00
N SER A 79 -10.97 8.19 -12.78
CA SER A 79 -10.09 7.35 -11.94
C SER A 79 -10.48 7.43 -10.46
N ASP A 80 -10.13 6.40 -9.71
CA ASP A 80 -10.29 6.35 -8.26
C ASP A 80 -9.50 7.47 -7.57
N VAL A 81 -8.32 7.82 -8.11
CA VAL A 81 -7.55 8.99 -7.66
C VAL A 81 -8.32 10.29 -7.84
N THR A 82 -9.02 10.47 -8.96
CA THR A 82 -9.82 11.68 -9.19
C THR A 82 -11.01 11.73 -8.21
N ALA A 83 -11.65 10.60 -7.93
CA ALA A 83 -12.75 10.51 -6.98
C ALA A 83 -12.28 10.85 -5.55
N PHE A 84 -11.19 10.24 -5.10
CA PHE A 84 -10.55 10.56 -3.82
C PHE A 84 -10.25 12.05 -3.66
N LEU A 85 -9.67 12.69 -4.68
CA LEU A 85 -9.33 14.12 -4.61
C LEU A 85 -10.56 15.02 -4.51
N LEU A 86 -11.67 14.66 -5.14
CA LEU A 86 -12.93 15.39 -5.04
C LEU A 86 -13.49 15.30 -3.61
N ASP A 87 -13.49 14.10 -3.03
CA ASP A 87 -14.04 13.89 -1.68
C ASP A 87 -13.14 14.52 -0.60
N ILE A 88 -11.82 14.50 -0.79
CA ILE A 88 -10.86 15.24 0.04
C ILE A 88 -11.10 16.76 -0.02
N ASP A 89 -11.36 17.31 -1.21
CA ASP A 89 -11.68 18.73 -1.35
C ASP A 89 -13.05 19.06 -0.72
N GLU A 90 -14.04 18.18 -0.83
CA GLU A 90 -15.34 18.36 -0.16
C GLU A 90 -15.22 18.31 1.36
N GLN A 91 -14.44 17.36 1.89
CA GLN A 91 -14.25 17.17 3.32
C GLN A 91 -13.48 18.32 3.98
N PHE A 92 -12.33 18.70 3.41
CA PHE A 92 -11.43 19.68 4.03
C PHE A 92 -11.53 21.08 3.44
N GLY A 93 -11.96 21.22 2.19
CA GLY A 93 -12.14 22.51 1.52
C GLY A 93 -10.95 23.47 1.68
N PRO A 94 -11.14 24.66 2.28
CA PRO A 94 -10.04 25.59 2.54
C PRO A 94 -8.98 25.09 3.53
N GLU A 95 -9.33 24.17 4.43
CA GLU A 95 -8.43 23.64 5.45
C GLU A 95 -7.45 22.61 4.88
N LEU A 96 -7.70 22.09 3.68
CA LEU A 96 -6.83 21.12 3.00
C LEU A 96 -5.37 21.59 2.93
N ALA A 97 -5.16 22.89 2.71
CA ALA A 97 -3.82 23.48 2.63
C ALA A 97 -2.99 23.30 3.92
N SER A 98 -3.63 23.06 5.07
CA SER A 98 -2.93 22.81 6.33
C SER A 98 -2.34 21.39 6.42
N PHE A 99 -2.83 20.47 5.60
CA PHE A 99 -2.34 19.08 5.53
C PHE A 99 -1.33 18.86 4.40
N ILE A 100 -1.14 19.85 3.52
CA ILE A 100 -0.15 19.79 2.45
C ILE A 100 1.23 20.08 3.03
N THR A 101 2.13 19.11 2.95
CA THR A 101 3.51 19.22 3.46
C THR A 101 4.51 19.63 2.38
N ARG A 102 4.11 19.53 1.11
CA ARG A 102 4.96 19.78 -0.06
C ARG A 102 4.19 20.59 -1.10
N GLU A 103 4.68 21.78 -1.41
CA GLU A 103 4.09 22.66 -2.41
C GLU A 103 4.87 22.65 -3.72
N SER A 104 4.19 22.34 -4.82
CA SER A 104 4.71 22.43 -6.19
C SER A 104 3.88 23.37 -7.08
N GLY A 105 2.72 23.82 -6.59
CA GLY A 105 1.81 24.72 -7.30
C GLY A 105 0.71 23.99 -8.07
N ASP A 106 0.72 22.66 -8.04
CA ASP A 106 -0.37 21.81 -8.49
C ASP A 106 -0.96 21.12 -7.27
N ARG A 107 -2.17 21.53 -6.89
CA ARG A 107 -2.81 21.13 -5.63
C ARG A 107 -3.03 19.62 -5.57
N ASP A 108 -3.41 18.99 -6.67
CA ASP A 108 -3.72 17.57 -6.71
C ASP A 108 -2.43 16.75 -6.53
N ILE A 109 -1.35 17.16 -7.20
CA ILE A 109 -0.02 16.58 -7.01
C ILE A 109 0.47 16.78 -5.58
N ASP A 110 0.24 17.96 -5.01
CA ASP A 110 0.67 18.32 -3.66
C ASP A 110 -0.07 17.49 -2.59
N VAL A 111 -1.36 17.20 -2.79
CA VAL A 111 -2.13 16.25 -1.96
C VAL A 111 -1.54 14.84 -2.04
N LEU A 112 -1.37 14.29 -3.25
CA LEU A 112 -0.84 12.91 -3.42
C LEU A 112 0.57 12.73 -2.83
N ARG A 113 1.39 13.79 -2.87
CA ARG A 113 2.73 13.80 -2.27
C ARG A 113 2.73 13.98 -0.76
N SER A 114 1.62 14.45 -0.20
CA SER A 114 1.45 14.65 1.24
C SER A 114 0.77 13.48 1.94
N LEU A 115 0.30 12.48 1.18
CA LEU A 115 -0.27 11.25 1.76
C LEU A 115 0.75 10.52 2.63
N GLU A 116 0.29 9.95 3.73
CA GLU A 116 1.04 9.06 4.62
C GLU A 116 0.85 7.61 4.17
N LEU A 117 1.93 6.82 4.13
CA LEU A 117 1.83 5.37 3.87
C LEU A 117 1.53 4.68 5.20
N LEU A 118 0.29 4.24 5.39
CA LEU A 118 -0.15 3.66 6.65
C LEU A 118 0.23 2.19 6.75
N ARG A 119 -0.07 1.44 5.69
CA ARG A 119 -0.02 -0.03 5.71
C ARG A 119 0.50 -0.59 4.41
N VAL A 120 1.27 -1.67 4.51
CA VAL A 120 1.64 -2.51 3.38
C VAL A 120 1.28 -3.96 3.65
N VAL A 121 0.47 -4.56 2.78
CA VAL A 121 -0.01 -5.93 2.93
C VAL A 121 0.51 -6.79 1.78
N PHE A 122 1.28 -7.82 2.11
CA PHE A 122 1.78 -8.82 1.18
C PHE A 122 0.84 -10.03 1.11
N HIS A 123 0.64 -10.52 -0.11
CA HIS A 123 -0.18 -11.68 -0.44
C HIS A 123 0.69 -12.71 -1.18
N PRO A 124 1.56 -13.47 -0.47
CA PRO A 124 2.56 -14.32 -1.10
C PRO A 124 2.00 -15.55 -1.84
N HIS A 125 0.69 -15.75 -1.77
CA HIS A 125 -0.05 -16.74 -2.56
C HIS A 125 -0.49 -16.20 -3.94
N GLN A 126 -0.39 -14.88 -4.18
CA GLN A 126 -0.82 -14.18 -5.39
C GLN A 126 0.39 -13.80 -6.25
N VAL A 127 0.91 -14.78 -7.00
CA VAL A 127 2.15 -14.65 -7.80
C VAL A 127 1.91 -14.70 -9.31
N GLY A 128 0.65 -14.79 -9.74
CA GLY A 128 0.23 -14.88 -11.13
C GLY A 128 0.38 -13.56 -11.90
N GLU A 129 0.13 -13.63 -13.21
CA GLU A 129 0.06 -12.44 -14.04
C GLU A 129 -1.22 -11.66 -13.73
N GLY A 130 -1.08 -10.39 -13.37
CA GLY A 130 -2.19 -9.52 -12.96
C GLY A 130 -2.62 -9.67 -11.49
N ASP A 131 -1.94 -10.53 -10.72
CA ASP A 131 -2.19 -10.70 -9.30
C ASP A 131 -1.61 -9.54 -8.48
N ALA A 132 -2.33 -9.12 -7.43
CA ALA A 132 -1.92 -8.10 -6.48
C ALA A 132 -1.07 -8.72 -5.36
N PHE A 133 0.23 -8.89 -5.63
CA PHE A 133 1.16 -9.46 -4.66
C PHE A 133 1.34 -8.58 -3.42
N VAL A 134 1.25 -7.25 -3.57
CA VAL A 134 1.36 -6.30 -2.45
C VAL A 134 0.38 -5.15 -2.65
N SER A 135 -0.21 -4.69 -1.55
CA SER A 135 -1.12 -3.55 -1.49
C SER A 135 -0.56 -2.50 -0.54
N LEU A 136 -0.51 -1.25 -0.98
CA LEU A 136 -0.04 -0.10 -0.21
C LEU A 136 -1.20 0.86 0.06
N GLU A 137 -1.43 1.21 1.33
CA GLU A 137 -2.54 2.07 1.76
C GLU A 137 -2.04 3.46 2.12
N PHE A 138 -2.62 4.45 1.47
CA PHE A 138 -2.28 5.85 1.63
C PHE A 138 -3.47 6.66 2.11
N ALA A 139 -3.25 7.55 3.07
CA ALA A 139 -4.29 8.46 3.54
C ALA A 139 -3.74 9.87 3.72
N LEU A 140 -4.63 10.87 3.65
CA LEU A 140 -4.30 12.23 4.04
C LEU A 140 -4.91 12.52 5.42
N ALA A 141 -4.09 12.96 6.37
CA ALA A 141 -4.53 13.27 7.72
C ALA A 141 -5.36 12.10 8.32
N PRO A 142 -4.75 10.91 8.51
CA PRO A 142 -5.46 9.70 8.94
C PRO A 142 -6.16 9.83 10.31
N ASP A 143 -5.81 10.83 11.11
CA ASP A 143 -6.50 11.16 12.37
C ASP A 143 -7.81 11.95 12.16
N GLU A 144 -8.00 12.55 10.98
CA GLU A 144 -9.10 13.47 10.64
C GLU A 144 -9.99 12.93 9.50
N SER A 145 -9.53 11.94 8.73
CA SER A 145 -10.26 11.31 7.64
C SER A 145 -10.03 9.81 7.57
N GLU A 146 -11.08 9.08 7.17
CA GLU A 146 -11.04 7.65 6.89
C GLU A 146 -10.80 7.36 5.39
N LEU A 147 -10.74 8.40 4.55
CA LEU A 147 -10.53 8.25 3.10
C LEU A 147 -9.12 7.73 2.81
N ALA A 148 -9.03 6.72 1.96
CA ALA A 148 -7.75 6.11 1.61
C ALA A 148 -7.66 5.71 0.13
N LEU A 149 -6.43 5.66 -0.38
CA LEU A 149 -6.08 5.09 -1.67
C LEU A 149 -5.26 3.82 -1.46
N LEU A 150 -5.65 2.73 -2.12
CA LEU A 150 -4.85 1.54 -2.24
C LEU A 150 -4.14 1.52 -3.58
N VAL A 151 -2.84 1.18 -3.57
CA VAL A 151 -2.09 0.84 -4.78
C VAL A 151 -1.68 -0.61 -4.72
N HIS A 152 -2.08 -1.38 -5.72
CA HIS A 152 -1.76 -2.80 -5.84
C HIS A 152 -0.63 -2.99 -6.84
N LEU A 153 0.40 -3.74 -6.43
CA LEU A 153 1.56 -4.06 -7.25
C LEU A 153 1.71 -5.57 -7.39
N SER A 154 2.21 -6.00 -8.55
CA SER A 154 2.54 -7.38 -8.84
C SER A 154 3.79 -7.83 -8.09
N ILE A 155 4.11 -9.12 -8.15
CA ILE A 155 5.35 -9.67 -7.58
C ILE A 155 6.63 -9.05 -8.20
N ARG A 156 6.51 -8.34 -9.33
CA ARG A 156 7.61 -7.61 -9.97
C ARG A 156 7.65 -6.12 -9.57
N GLY A 157 6.74 -5.67 -8.72
CA GLY A 157 6.58 -4.27 -8.34
C GLY A 157 5.96 -3.41 -9.45
N GLU A 158 5.25 -4.02 -10.40
CA GLU A 158 4.53 -3.31 -11.46
C GLU A 158 3.10 -3.01 -10.98
N THR A 159 2.58 -1.82 -11.28
CA THR A 159 1.20 -1.45 -10.92
C THR A 159 0.19 -2.35 -11.58
N VAL A 160 -0.71 -2.92 -10.77
CA VAL A 160 -1.85 -3.73 -11.20
C VAL A 160 -3.10 -2.88 -11.25
N SER A 161 -3.40 -2.18 -10.15
CA SER A 161 -4.57 -1.31 -10.03
C SER A 161 -4.39 -0.31 -8.90
N THR A 162 -5.27 0.69 -8.91
CA THR A 162 -5.49 1.63 -7.82
C THR A 162 -6.95 1.48 -7.38
N GLU A 163 -7.23 1.65 -6.09
CA GLU A 163 -8.58 1.59 -5.53
C GLU A 163 -8.79 2.74 -4.55
N TYR A 164 -9.97 3.36 -4.61
CA TYR A 164 -10.39 4.37 -3.63
C TYR A 164 -11.30 3.72 -2.58
N LEU A 165 -10.97 3.95 -1.31
CA LEU A 165 -11.76 3.53 -0.15
C LEU A 165 -12.46 4.76 0.46
N ASP A 166 -13.79 4.73 0.43
CA ASP A 166 -14.72 5.78 0.92
C ASP A 166 -15.50 5.39 2.19
#